data_AF-A0AAW2IZS9-F1
#
_entry.id   AF-A0AAW2IZS9-F1
#
_cell.length_a   1.000
_cell.length_b   1.000
_cell.length_c   1.000
_cell.angle_alpha   90.00
_cell.angle_beta   90.00
_cell.angle_gamma   90.00
#
_symmetry.space_group_name_H-M   'P 1'
#
loop_
_entity.id
_entity.type
_entity.pdbx_description
1 polymer ?
#
loop_
_entity_poly.entity_id
_entity_poly.type
_entity_poly.pdbx_seq_one_letter_code
_entity_poly.pdbx_strand_id
1 'polypeptide(L)'
;MSKNPFNLIMETNKFNCTNYNDWLRNLRIVLDFENQGYVLDKLLPVTLPEGSSPEERLTFEKWHEDNRKVRNIILASMTNEIQKQYDRLEDVPSICMKDVYVVPDQHIRYAATKVFFVTKMIE
;
A
#
# COMPACT_ATOMS: atom_id res chain seq x y z
N MET A 1 -5.92 13.25 -25.30
CA MET A 1 -6.02 13.52 -23.85
C MET A 1 -4.61 13.55 -23.29
N SER A 2 -4.18 14.63 -22.65
CA SER A 2 -2.91 14.66 -21.93
C SER A 2 -2.96 13.64 -20.80
N LYS A 3 -2.01 12.70 -20.75
CA LYS A 3 -1.91 11.77 -19.63
C LYS A 3 -1.65 12.58 -18.35
N ASN A 4 -2.43 12.33 -17.30
CA ASN A 4 -2.17 12.89 -15.97
C ASN A 4 -0.72 12.55 -15.58
N PRO A 5 0.13 13.53 -15.19
CA PRO A 5 1.53 13.27 -14.83
C PRO A 5 1.67 12.22 -13.72
N PHE A 6 0.69 12.13 -12.79
CA PHE A 6 0.65 11.12 -11.75
C PHE A 6 0.36 9.71 -12.29
N ASN A 7 -0.48 9.59 -13.32
CA ASN A 7 -0.68 8.30 -13.97
C ASN A 7 0.58 7.87 -14.74
N LEU A 8 1.28 8.84 -15.35
CA LEU A 8 2.51 8.56 -16.08
C LEU A 8 3.63 8.08 -15.15
N ILE A 9 3.86 8.76 -14.02
CA ILE A 9 4.92 8.37 -13.08
C ILE A 9 4.67 6.96 -12.50
N MET A 10 3.42 6.60 -12.23
CA MET A 10 3.06 5.28 -11.70
C MET A 10 3.13 4.18 -12.75
N GLU A 11 2.74 4.45 -14.00
CA GLU A 11 2.90 3.50 -15.10
C GLU A 11 4.37 3.24 -15.44
N THR A 12 5.21 4.29 -15.44
CA THR A 12 6.64 4.16 -15.74
C THR A 12 7.42 3.48 -14.60
N ASN A 13 6.97 3.64 -13.35
CA ASN A 13 7.68 3.14 -12.17
C ASN A 13 6.86 2.08 -11.42
N LYS A 14 6.19 1.18 -12.16
CA LYS A 14 5.48 0.07 -11.53
C LYS A 14 6.40 -0.72 -10.62
N PHE A 15 5.90 -1.07 -9.44
CA PHE A 15 6.66 -1.87 -8.48
C PHE A 15 6.95 -3.24 -9.08
N ASN A 16 8.22 -3.63 -9.08
CA ASN A 16 8.72 -4.88 -9.67
C ASN A 16 9.63 -5.69 -8.72
N CYS A 17 9.48 -5.50 -7.41
CA CYS A 17 10.32 -6.04 -6.33
C CYS A 17 11.77 -5.50 -6.28
N THR A 18 12.27 -4.83 -7.31
CA THR A 18 13.65 -4.31 -7.33
C THR A 18 13.74 -2.82 -7.03
N ASN A 19 12.70 -2.06 -7.34
CA ASN A 19 12.63 -0.59 -7.30
C ASN A 19 11.83 -0.02 -6.11
N TYR A 20 11.78 -0.73 -4.98
CA TYR A 20 10.90 -0.39 -3.84
C TYR A 20 11.00 1.08 -3.39
N ASN A 21 12.20 1.59 -3.17
CA ASN A 21 12.40 2.95 -2.67
C ASN A 21 11.90 4.03 -3.65
N ASP A 22 12.17 3.84 -4.94
CA ASP A 22 11.71 4.77 -5.98
C ASP A 22 10.19 4.68 -6.15
N TRP A 23 9.65 3.47 -6.16
CA TRP A 23 8.21 3.23 -6.20
C TRP A 23 7.49 3.86 -5.00
N LEU A 24 7.98 3.65 -3.77
CA LEU A 24 7.39 4.20 -2.55
C LEU A 24 7.44 5.73 -2.55
N ARG A 25 8.54 6.34 -3.03
CA ARG A 25 8.64 7.80 -3.18
C ARG A 25 7.59 8.33 -4.17
N ASN A 26 7.44 7.67 -5.31
CA ASN A 26 6.45 8.07 -6.32
C ASN A 26 5.01 7.88 -5.83
N LEU A 27 4.74 6.77 -5.14
CA LEU A 27 3.45 6.49 -4.51
C LEU A 27 3.09 7.59 -3.49
N ARG A 28 4.03 7.99 -2.62
CA ARG A 28 3.80 9.09 -1.66
C ARG A 28 3.43 10.40 -2.35
N ILE A 29 4.10 10.76 -3.44
CA ILE A 29 3.76 11.96 -4.23
C ILE A 29 2.30 11.91 -4.72
N VAL A 30 1.86 10.77 -5.25
CA VAL A 30 0.47 10.58 -5.72
C VAL A 30 -0.52 10.63 -4.57
N LEU A 31 -0.22 9.97 -3.45
CA LEU A 31 -1.12 9.94 -2.30
C LEU A 31 -1.21 11.29 -1.59
N ASP A 32 -0.12 12.04 -1.50
CA ASP A 32 -0.13 13.39 -0.94
C ASP A 32 -0.97 14.34 -1.80
N PHE A 33 -0.89 14.21 -3.13
CA PHE A 33 -1.76 14.96 -4.05
C PHE A 33 -3.25 14.64 -3.84
N GLU A 34 -3.57 13.37 -3.53
CA GLU A 34 -4.94 12.92 -3.24
C GLU A 34 -5.38 13.20 -1.77
N ASN A 35 -4.49 13.76 -0.95
CA ASN A 35 -4.66 13.97 0.50
C ASN A 35 -4.88 12.67 1.30
N GLN A 36 -4.19 11.60 0.88
CA GLN A 36 -4.30 10.23 1.39
C GLN A 36 -2.99 9.64 1.92
N GLY A 37 -1.89 10.41 1.91
CA GLY A 37 -0.57 9.92 2.33
C GLY A 37 -0.56 9.36 3.75
N TYR A 38 -1.41 9.92 4.63
CA TYR A 38 -1.56 9.51 6.02
C TYR A 38 -1.93 8.02 6.21
N VAL A 39 -2.58 7.39 5.22
CA VAL A 39 -3.01 5.98 5.26
C VAL A 39 -1.82 5.03 5.27
N LEU A 40 -0.66 5.45 4.72
CA LEU A 40 0.55 4.63 4.71
C LEU A 40 1.22 4.49 6.09
N ASP A 41 0.91 5.40 7.01
CA ASP A 41 1.65 5.56 8.26
C ASP A 41 0.79 5.27 9.51
N LYS A 42 -0.54 5.31 9.40
CA LYS A 42 -1.41 4.91 10.53
C LYS A 42 -2.11 3.60 10.24
N LEU A 43 -2.31 2.83 11.31
CA LEU A 43 -3.04 1.57 11.27
C LEU A 43 -4.55 1.83 11.12
N LEU A 44 -5.21 0.92 10.40
CA LEU A 44 -6.66 0.88 10.31
C LEU A 44 -7.27 0.71 11.71
N PRO A 45 -8.17 1.60 12.16
CA PRO A 45 -8.96 1.34 13.35
C PRO A 45 -9.83 0.09 13.10
N VAL A 46 -9.69 -0.94 13.92
CA VAL A 46 -10.36 -2.24 13.69
C VAL A 46 -11.85 -2.16 14.05
N THR A 47 -12.21 -1.35 15.05
CA THR A 47 -13.59 -1.19 15.52
C THR A 47 -13.84 0.21 16.08
N LEU A 48 -15.10 0.66 15.98
CA LEU A 48 -15.63 1.80 16.73
C LEU A 48 -16.21 1.31 18.06
N PRO A 49 -15.88 1.95 19.20
CA PRO A 49 -16.51 1.66 20.48
C PRO A 49 -18.03 1.90 20.47
N GLU A 50 -18.75 1.11 21.27
CA GLU A 50 -20.17 1.34 21.49
C GLU A 50 -20.38 2.70 22.19
N GLY A 51 -21.29 3.52 21.67
CA GLY A 51 -21.49 4.90 22.12
C GLY A 51 -20.63 5.96 21.41
N SER A 52 -19.86 5.59 20.37
CA SER A 52 -19.14 6.57 19.54
C SER A 52 -20.07 7.66 19.00
N SER A 53 -19.59 8.90 19.07
CA SER A 53 -20.25 10.10 18.54
C SER A 53 -20.45 10.01 17.02
N PRO A 54 -21.41 10.76 16.45
CA PRO A 54 -21.57 10.87 15.01
C PRO A 54 -20.27 11.27 14.28
N GLU A 55 -19.47 12.17 14.87
CA GLU A 55 -18.20 12.65 14.32
C GLU A 55 -17.12 11.56 14.27
N GLU A 56 -17.04 10.71 15.30
CA GLU A 56 -16.14 9.55 15.33
C GLU A 56 -16.53 8.52 14.27
N ARG A 57 -17.84 8.27 14.10
CA ARG A 57 -18.35 7.36 13.06
C ARG A 57 -18.01 7.85 11.66
N LEU A 58 -18.22 9.14 11.38
CA LEU A 58 -17.87 9.75 10.10
C LEU A 58 -16.37 9.66 9.82
N THR A 59 -15.54 9.89 10.83
CA THR A 59 -14.07 9.79 10.71
C THR A 59 -13.65 8.35 10.39
N PHE A 60 -14.27 7.36 11.04
CA PHE A 60 -14.02 5.96 10.80
C PHE A 60 -14.45 5.50 9.40
N GLU A 61 -15.65 5.88 8.95
CA GLU A 61 -16.13 5.57 7.61
C GLU A 61 -15.24 6.17 6.52
N LYS A 62 -14.85 7.44 6.69
CA LYS A 62 -13.91 8.12 5.81
C LYS A 62 -12.57 7.37 5.75
N TRP A 63 -12.05 6.95 6.90
CA TRP A 63 -10.80 6.18 6.96
C TRP A 63 -10.88 4.88 6.15
N HIS A 64 -12.00 4.14 6.24
CA HIS A 64 -12.19 2.92 5.46
C HIS A 64 -12.29 3.18 3.96
N GLU A 65 -12.96 4.26 3.55
CA GLU A 65 -13.02 4.67 2.15
C GLU A 65 -11.63 5.04 1.61
N ASP A 66 -10.91 5.86 2.35
CA ASP A 66 -9.55 6.30 2.06
C ASP A 66 -8.60 5.09 1.99
N ASN A 67 -8.70 4.13 2.91
CA ASN A 67 -7.94 2.87 2.87
C ASN A 67 -8.24 2.06 1.59
N ARG A 68 -9.51 1.89 1.21
CA ARG A 68 -9.87 1.19 -0.04
C ARG A 68 -9.30 1.91 -1.27
N LYS A 69 -9.33 3.24 -1.29
CA LYS A 69 -8.78 4.04 -2.39
C LYS A 69 -7.27 3.86 -2.50
N VAL A 70 -6.54 3.99 -1.39
CA VAL A 70 -5.09 3.83 -1.34
C VAL A 70 -4.68 2.41 -1.73
N ARG A 71 -5.38 1.39 -1.22
CA ARG A 71 -5.18 0.00 -1.61
C ARG A 71 -5.27 -0.19 -3.12
N ASN A 72 -6.30 0.38 -3.75
CA ASN A 72 -6.47 0.26 -5.19
C ASN A 72 -5.37 0.97 -5.98
N ILE A 73 -4.90 2.14 -5.51
CA ILE A 73 -3.76 2.85 -6.12
C ILE A 73 -2.49 2.00 -6.02
N ILE A 74 -2.22 1.42 -4.85
CA ILE A 74 -1.07 0.55 -4.62
C ILE A 74 -1.10 -0.64 -5.58
N LEU A 75 -2.22 -1.36 -5.65
CA LEU A 75 -2.37 -2.51 -6.54
C LEU A 75 -2.21 -2.14 -8.02
N ALA A 76 -2.79 -1.02 -8.46
CA ALA A 76 -2.67 -0.54 -9.84
C ALA A 76 -1.22 -0.12 -10.20
N SER A 77 -0.43 0.22 -9.19
CA SER A 77 0.97 0.64 -9.35
C SER A 77 1.98 -0.51 -9.32
N MET A 78 1.52 -1.76 -9.27
CA MET A 78 2.35 -2.95 -9.30
C MET A 78 2.38 -3.56 -10.70
N THR A 79 3.38 -4.40 -10.99
CA THR A 79 3.25 -5.29 -12.15
C THR A 79 2.15 -6.33 -11.90
N ASN A 80 1.59 -6.89 -12.98
CA ASN A 80 0.49 -7.85 -12.89
C ASN A 80 0.85 -9.09 -12.04
N GLU A 81 2.11 -9.52 -12.07
CA GLU A 81 2.60 -10.67 -11.30
C GLU A 81 2.55 -10.41 -9.80
N ILE A 82 2.89 -9.19 -9.39
CA ILE A 82 2.92 -8.77 -7.99
C ILE A 82 1.51 -8.42 -7.51
N GLN A 83 0.73 -7.74 -8.35
CA GLN A 83 -0.66 -7.41 -8.04
C GLN A 83 -1.47 -8.67 -7.68
N LYS A 84 -1.33 -9.76 -8.45
CA LYS A 84 -2.00 -11.06 -8.17
C LYS A 84 -1.60 -11.71 -6.85
N GLN A 85 -0.44 -11.36 -6.29
CA GLN A 85 0.01 -11.90 -5.00
C GLN A 85 -0.64 -11.17 -3.83
N TYR A 86 -1.09 -9.93 -4.03
CA TYR A 86 -1.56 -9.03 -2.96
C TYR A 86 -3.00 -8.55 -3.13
N ASP A 87 -3.66 -8.89 -4.23
CA ASP A 87 -5.05 -8.48 -4.53
C ASP A 87 -6.11 -9.02 -3.56
N ARG A 88 -5.76 -10.01 -2.73
CA ARG A 88 -6.60 -10.55 -1.64
C ARG A 88 -6.36 -9.89 -0.29
N LEU A 89 -5.28 -9.13 -0.13
CA LEU A 89 -4.98 -8.46 1.14
C LEU A 89 -5.82 -7.18 1.25
N GLU A 90 -6.40 -6.91 2.42
CA GLU A 90 -7.25 -5.73 2.65
C GLU A 90 -6.51 -4.57 3.34
N ASP A 91 -5.41 -4.87 4.02
CA ASP A 91 -4.65 -3.94 4.84
C ASP A 91 -3.48 -3.31 4.05
N VAL A 92 -3.47 -1.99 3.92
CA VAL A 92 -2.45 -1.22 3.20
C VAL A 92 -1.03 -1.41 3.77
N PRO A 93 -0.81 -1.35 5.09
CA PRO A 93 0.50 -1.68 5.69
C PRO A 93 1.02 -3.06 5.25
N SER A 94 0.17 -4.08 5.26
CA SER A 94 0.51 -5.44 4.83
C SER A 94 0.89 -5.52 3.35
N ILE A 95 0.28 -4.67 2.50
CA ILE A 95 0.60 -4.58 1.06
C ILE A 95 1.88 -3.76 0.82
N CYS A 96 2.18 -2.79 1.69
CA CYS A 96 3.30 -1.86 1.51
C CYS A 96 4.66 -2.50 1.86
N MET A 97 4.70 -3.64 2.56
CA MET A 97 5.91 -4.47 2.82
C MET A 97 7.17 -3.69 3.19
N LYS A 98 7.03 -2.61 3.96
CA LYS A 98 8.15 -1.77 4.42
C LYS A 98 9.26 -2.66 5.00
N ASP A 99 8.93 -3.63 5.83
CA ASP A 99 9.92 -4.45 6.53
C ASP A 99 10.69 -5.44 5.64
N VAL A 100 10.12 -5.85 4.50
CA VAL A 100 10.74 -6.83 3.59
C VAL A 100 11.73 -6.15 2.64
N TYR A 101 11.41 -4.93 2.20
CA TYR A 101 12.14 -4.24 1.14
C TYR A 101 13.00 -3.07 1.62
N VAL A 102 12.87 -2.62 2.87
CA VAL A 102 13.77 -1.63 3.50
C VAL A 102 15.14 -2.23 3.84
N VAL A 103 15.32 -3.55 3.72
CA VAL A 103 16.62 -4.19 3.89
C VAL A 103 17.59 -3.73 2.78
N PRO A 104 18.76 -3.13 3.11
CA PRO A 104 19.66 -2.55 2.11
C PRO A 104 20.29 -3.58 1.16
N ASP A 105 20.37 -4.84 1.58
CA ASP A 105 21.04 -5.91 0.86
C ASP A 105 20.07 -6.72 -0.02
N GLN A 106 20.36 -6.80 -1.32
CA GLN A 106 19.52 -7.46 -2.31
C GLN A 106 19.38 -8.98 -2.10
N HIS A 107 20.41 -9.65 -1.56
CA HIS A 107 20.34 -11.08 -1.24
C HIS A 107 19.49 -11.33 0.00
N ILE A 108 19.61 -10.48 1.02
CA ILE A 108 18.76 -10.55 2.22
C ILE A 108 17.31 -10.22 1.86
N ARG A 109 17.07 -9.28 0.94
CA ARG A 109 15.72 -8.96 0.43
C ARG A 109 15.03 -10.16 -0.22
N TYR A 110 15.73 -10.91 -1.07
CA TYR A 110 15.18 -12.13 -1.68
C TYR A 110 14.84 -13.20 -0.64
N ALA A 111 15.73 -13.39 0.35
CA ALA A 111 15.51 -14.33 1.45
C ALA A 111 14.33 -13.91 2.35
N ALA A 112 14.27 -12.65 2.76
CA ALA A 112 13.21 -12.09 3.60
C ALA A 112 11.85 -12.14 2.89
N THR A 113 11.81 -11.81 1.59
CA THR A 113 10.61 -11.92 0.76
C THR A 113 10.12 -13.37 0.72
N LYS A 114 11.02 -14.33 0.47
CA LYS A 114 10.69 -15.75 0.42
C LYS A 114 10.17 -16.28 1.77
N VAL A 115 10.78 -15.89 2.88
CA VAL A 115 10.34 -16.28 4.23
C VAL A 115 8.99 -15.66 4.57
N PHE A 116 8.78 -14.36 4.31
CA PHE A 116 7.49 -13.70 4.52
C PHE A 116 6.35 -14.40 3.79
N PHE A 117 6.54 -14.72 2.51
CA PHE A 117 5.54 -15.44 1.71
C PHE A 117 5.26 -16.85 2.22
N VAL A 118 6.30 -17.61 2.59
CA VAL A 118 6.12 -18.97 3.13
C VAL A 118 5.33 -18.93 4.44
N THR A 119 5.61 -17.97 5.32
CA THR A 119 5.00 -17.94 6.65
C THR A 119 3.54 -17.46 6.60
N LYS A 120 3.22 -16.48 5.73
CA LYS A 120 1.86 -15.94 5.56
C LYS A 120 0.91 -16.80 4.71
N MET A 121 1.42 -17.81 4.00
CA MET A 121 0.62 -18.75 3.20
C MET A 121 0.24 -20.03 3.97
N ILE A 122 0.76 -20.23 5.18
CA ILE A 122 0.55 -21.42 6.02
C ILE A 122 -0.50 -21.17 7.13
N GLU A 123 -0.86 -19.92 7.40
CA GLU A 123 -2.06 -19.54 8.16
C GLU A 123 -3.27 -19.33 7.24
#